data_AF-A0A381TAW9-F1
#
_entry.id   AF-A0A381TAW9-F1
#
_cell.length_a   1.000
_cell.length_b   1.000
_cell.length_c   1.000
_cell.angle_alpha   90.00
_cell.angle_beta   90.00
_cell.angle_gamma   90.00
#
_symmetry.space_group_name_H-M   'P 1'
#
loop_
_entity.id
_entity.type
_entity.pdbx_description
1 polymer ?
#
loop_
_entity_poly.entity_id
_entity_poly.type
_entity_poly.pdbx_seq_one_letter_code
_entity_poly.pdbx_strand_id
1 'polypeptide(L)'
;MNTEQKTNKATIRIYIDGKEMLYSHQNIVAAINNFLPYLTNDDLDEMKKTCHRLKDHRKQKEYLAKLETLKHSWPYPDTIKQ
;
A
#
# COMPACT_ATOMS: atom_id res chain seq x y z
N MET A 1 24.82 -1.18 -25.57
CA MET A 1 23.49 -0.90 -24.97
C MET A 1 23.61 -1.25 -23.49
N ASN A 2 23.86 -0.26 -22.63
CA ASN A 2 24.07 -0.50 -21.20
C ASN A 2 22.70 -0.62 -20.52
N THR A 3 22.29 -1.84 -20.19
CA THR A 3 21.17 -2.08 -19.29
C THR A 3 21.64 -1.82 -17.86
N GLU A 4 21.30 -0.65 -17.32
CA GLU A 4 21.37 -0.41 -15.89
C GLU A 4 20.46 -1.41 -15.18
N GLN A 5 21.06 -2.45 -14.58
CA GLN A 5 20.36 -3.30 -13.63
C GLN A 5 19.93 -2.44 -12.45
N LYS A 6 18.62 -2.16 -12.38
CA LYS A 6 17.98 -1.53 -11.22
C LYS A 6 18.23 -2.42 -10.00
N THR A 7 19.32 -2.16 -9.28
CA THR A 7 19.62 -2.82 -8.02
C THR A 7 18.54 -2.42 -7.02
N ASN A 8 17.72 -3.38 -6.63
CA ASN A 8 16.63 -3.19 -5.68
C ASN A 8 17.29 -2.91 -4.31
N LYS A 9 17.46 -1.62 -3.97
CA LYS A 9 18.20 -1.13 -2.78
C LYS A 9 17.45 -1.30 -1.46
N ALA A 10 16.75 -2.40 -1.26
CA ALA A 10 16.10 -2.64 0.02
C ALA A 10 16.64 -3.94 0.61
N THR A 11 17.53 -3.77 1.57
CA THR A 11 18.26 -4.80 2.32
C THR A 11 17.63 -4.95 3.71
N ILE A 12 16.34 -5.29 3.77
CA ILE A 12 15.72 -5.73 5.03
C ILE A 12 15.81 -7.25 5.07
N ARG A 13 16.56 -7.80 6.02
CA ARG A 13 16.61 -9.25 6.28
C ARG A 13 15.58 -9.57 7.36
N ILE A 14 14.68 -10.50 7.06
CA ILE A 14 13.66 -10.96 8.01
C ILE A 14 14.04 -12.37 8.43
N TYR A 15 14.19 -12.58 9.73
CA TYR A 15 14.47 -13.88 10.34
C TYR A 15 13.19 -14.41 10.99
N ILE A 16 12.71 -15.57 10.53
CA ILE A 16 11.51 -16.24 11.05
C ILE A 16 11.92 -17.65 11.43
N ASP A 17 11.82 -18.03 12.70
CA ASP A 17 12.15 -19.38 13.18
C ASP A 17 13.51 -19.91 12.65
N GLY A 18 14.52 -19.03 12.65
CA GLY A 18 15.87 -19.36 12.17
C GLY A 18 16.05 -19.45 10.65
N LYS A 19 15.00 -19.22 9.85
CA LYS A 19 15.08 -19.20 8.38
C LYS A 19 15.23 -17.76 7.86
N GLU A 20 16.25 -17.55 7.02
CA GLU A 20 16.49 -16.29 6.31
C GLU A 20 15.65 -16.25 5.04
N MET A 21 14.87 -15.17 4.85
CA MET A 21 14.16 -14.90 3.60
C MET A 21 14.66 -13.59 2.96
N LEU A 22 15.06 -13.67 1.69
CA LEU A 22 15.49 -12.52 0.89
C LEU A 22 14.28 -11.64 0.51
N TYR A 23 14.34 -10.37 0.87
CA TYR A 23 13.31 -9.36 0.59
C TYR A 23 13.34 -8.90 -0.88
N SER A 24 12.15 -8.70 -1.46
CA SER A 24 11.93 -7.80 -2.59
C SER A 24 10.51 -7.22 -2.50
N HIS A 25 10.28 -6.00 -3.02
CA HIS A 25 8.94 -5.38 -3.03
C HIS A 25 7.87 -6.26 -3.71
N GLN A 26 8.30 -7.10 -4.66
CA GLN A 26 7.43 -8.02 -5.40
C GLN A 26 6.91 -9.19 -4.54
N ASN A 27 7.63 -9.56 -3.48
CA ASN A 27 7.35 -10.76 -2.68
C ASN A 27 6.80 -10.44 -1.28
N ILE A 28 6.48 -9.19 -0.99
CA ILE A 28 6.07 -8.77 0.37
C ILE A 28 4.77 -9.45 0.83
N VAL A 29 3.83 -9.69 -0.09
CA VAL A 29 2.58 -10.40 0.23
C VAL A 29 2.87 -11.85 0.58
N ALA A 30 3.77 -12.51 -0.15
CA ALA A 30 4.18 -13.88 0.13
C ALA A 30 4.91 -14.00 1.48
N ALA A 31 5.77 -13.03 1.80
CA ALA A 31 6.44 -12.97 3.09
C ALA A 31 5.42 -12.82 4.24
N ILE A 32 4.48 -11.87 4.14
CA ILE A 32 3.41 -11.68 5.13
C ILE A 32 2.58 -12.96 5.29
N ASN A 33 2.21 -13.59 4.17
CA ASN A 33 1.42 -14.81 4.18
C ASN A 33 2.10 -15.97 4.92
N ASN A 34 3.44 -16.05 4.86
CA ASN A 34 4.21 -17.07 5.57
C ASN A 34 4.13 -16.91 7.11
N PHE A 35 3.80 -15.70 7.60
CA PHE A 35 3.65 -15.45 9.04
C PHE A 35 2.25 -15.74 9.57
N LEU A 36 1.23 -15.78 8.71
CA LEU A 36 -0.17 -15.91 9.14
C LEU A 36 -0.45 -17.13 10.04
N PRO A 37 0.16 -18.32 9.83
CA PRO A 37 -0.08 -19.47 10.69
C PRO A 37 0.39 -19.29 12.14
N TYR A 38 1.27 -18.32 12.42
CA TYR A 38 1.81 -18.07 13.75
C TYR A 38 1.05 -16.98 14.52
N LEU A 39 0.04 -16.39 13.90
CA LEU A 39 -0.76 -15.32 14.49
C LEU A 39 -1.95 -15.88 15.25
N THR A 40 -2.30 -15.25 16.37
CA THR A 40 -3.54 -15.54 17.08
C THR A 40 -4.73 -14.91 16.35
N ASN A 41 -5.95 -15.32 16.71
CA ASN A 41 -7.15 -14.70 16.15
C ASN A 41 -7.22 -13.19 16.43
N ASP A 42 -6.77 -12.74 17.61
CA ASP A 42 -6.74 -11.33 17.98
C ASP A 42 -5.76 -10.54 17.09
N ASP A 43 -4.60 -11.12 16.78
CA ASP A 43 -3.63 -10.53 15.86
C ASP A 43 -4.20 -10.40 14.44
N LEU A 44 -4.93 -11.43 13.98
CA LEU A 44 -5.60 -11.40 12.68
C LEU A 44 -6.68 -10.32 12.62
N ASP A 45 -7.44 -10.13 13.70
CA ASP A 45 -8.44 -9.07 13.79
C ASP A 45 -7.82 -7.67 13.79
N GLU A 46 -6.70 -7.46 14.48
CA GLU A 46 -6.00 -6.18 14.47
C GLU A 46 -5.38 -5.88 13.09
N MET A 47 -4.80 -6.89 12.45
CA MET A 47 -4.30 -6.78 11.07
C MET A 47 -5.45 -6.42 10.11
N LYS A 48 -6.61 -7.06 10.25
CA LYS A 48 -7.81 -6.75 9.48
C LYS A 48 -8.22 -5.29 9.67
N LYS A 49 -8.31 -4.78 10.90
CA LYS A 49 -8.66 -3.36 11.17
C LYS A 49 -7.66 -2.40 10.51
N THR A 50 -6.37 -2.70 10.61
CA THR A 50 -5.33 -1.88 9.98
C THR A 50 -5.48 -1.85 8.46
N CYS A 51 -5.73 -3.00 7.81
CA CYS A 51 -6.00 -3.05 6.38
C CYS A 51 -7.24 -2.25 5.97
N HIS A 52 -8.33 -2.32 6.75
CA HIS A 52 -9.55 -1.55 6.48
C HIS A 52 -9.28 -0.04 6.55
N ARG A 53 -8.65 0.43 7.64
CA ARG A 53 -8.27 1.84 7.81
C ARG A 53 -7.43 2.36 6.64
N LEU A 54 -6.45 1.58 6.18
CA LEU A 54 -5.62 1.95 5.03
C LEU A 54 -6.43 2.06 3.73
N LYS A 55 -7.36 1.13 3.49
CA LYS A 55 -8.23 1.16 2.31
C LYS A 55 -9.16 2.35 2.34
N ASP A 56 -9.76 2.66 3.49
CA ASP A 56 -10.68 3.78 3.61
C ASP A 56 -9.98 5.13 3.44
N HIS A 57 -8.78 5.29 4.00
CA HIS A 57 -7.96 6.47 3.76
C HIS A 57 -7.60 6.66 2.27
N ARG A 58 -7.30 5.57 1.55
CA ARG A 58 -7.06 5.61 0.09
C ARG A 58 -8.32 6.01 -0.68
N LYS A 59 -9.47 5.42 -0.35
CA LYS A 59 -10.76 5.79 -0.96
C LYS A 59 -11.10 7.26 -0.75
N GLN A 60 -10.87 7.78 0.47
CA GLN A 60 -11.10 9.18 0.78
C GLN A 60 -10.21 10.09 -0.08
N LYS A 61 -8.91 9.75 -0.23
CA LYS A 61 -8.00 10.49 -1.11
C LYS A 61 -8.45 10.46 -2.57
N GLU A 62 -8.87 9.29 -3.08
CA GLU A 62 -9.40 9.16 -4.44
C GLU A 62 -10.68 9.99 -4.64
N TYR A 63 -11.57 10.01 -3.64
CA TYR A 63 -12.79 10.81 -3.67
C TYR A 63 -12.48 12.31 -3.69
N LEU A 64 -11.59 12.79 -2.82
CA LEU A 64 -11.15 14.18 -2.80
C LEU A 64 -10.47 14.59 -4.10
N ALA A 65 -9.62 13.72 -4.67
CA ALA A 65 -9.01 13.97 -5.98
C ALA A 65 -10.07 14.11 -7.08
N LYS A 66 -11.10 13.25 -7.11
CA LYS A 66 -12.22 13.35 -8.05
C LYS A 66 -12.99 14.65 -7.88
N LEU A 67 -13.31 15.04 -6.64
CA LEU A 67 -13.98 16.30 -6.36
C LEU A 67 -13.17 17.50 -6.87
N GLU A 68 -11.86 17.49 -6.64
CA GLU A 68 -10.98 18.56 -7.10
C GLU A 68 -10.93 18.64 -8.62
N THR A 69 -10.84 17.49 -9.31
CA THR A 69 -10.91 17.47 -10.79
C THR A 69 -12.24 17.98 -11.31
N LEU A 70 -13.37 17.70 -10.63
CA LEU A 70 -14.69 18.16 -11.04
C LEU A 70 -14.86 19.66 -10.89
N LYS A 71 -14.31 20.25 -9.80
CA LYS A 71 -14.27 21.73 -9.66
C LYS A 71 -13.51 22.38 -10.81
N HIS A 72 -12.43 21.75 -11.26
CA HIS A 72 -11.60 22.26 -12.35
C HIS A 72 -12.00 21.70 -13.73
N SER A 73 -13.18 21.08 -13.85
CA SER A 73 -13.67 20.53 -15.12
C SER A 73 -14.63 21.50 -15.80
N TRP A 74 -14.51 21.67 -17.12
CA TRP A 74 -15.38 22.57 -17.86
C TRP A 74 -16.84 22.09 -17.84
N PRO A 75 -17.84 22.97 -17.64
CA PRO A 75 -17.69 24.41 -17.39
C PRO A 75 -17.26 24.63 -15.93
N TYR A 76 -16.12 25.29 -15.72
CA TYR A 76 -15.47 25.50 -14.42
C TYR A 76 -16.48 26.02 -13.37
N PRO A 77 -17.10 25.16 -12.54
CA PRO A 77 -18.24 25.58 -11.73
C PRO A 77 -17.83 26.57 -10.63
N ASP A 78 -16.55 26.56 -10.27
CA ASP A 78 -15.91 27.43 -9.31
C ASP A 78 -15.64 28.85 -9.86
N THR A 79 -15.53 29.04 -11.17
CA THR A 79 -15.34 30.38 -11.78
C THR A 79 -16.63 31.05 -12.24
N ILE A 80 -17.78 30.36 -12.23
CA ILE A 80 -19.07 30.88 -12.73
C ILE A 80 -19.76 31.81 -11.71
N LYS A 81 -19.36 31.78 -10.44
CA LYS A 81 -19.89 32.67 -9.40
C LYS A 81 -18.86 33.75 -9.03
N GLN A 82 -18.72 34.76 -9.88
CA GLN A 82 -18.12 36.06 -9.54
C GLN A 82 -19.05 37.18 -9.96
#